data_AF-A0A379JZL3-F1
#
_entry.id   AF-A0A379JZL3-F1
#
_cell.length_a   1.000
_cell.length_b   1.000
_cell.length_c   1.000
_cell.angle_alpha   90.00
_cell.angle_beta   90.00
_cell.angle_gamma   90.00
#
_symmetry.space_group_name_H-M   'P 1'
#
loop_
_entity.id
_entity.type
_entity.pdbx_description
1 polymer ?
#
loop_
_entity_poly.entity_id
_entity_poly.type
_entity_poly.pdbx_seq_one_letter_code
_entity_poly.pdbx_strand_id
1 'polypeptide(L)' 'MSNDPGRHSSGHLNREIKDLEQRALNSSAKASSLIRKLLSGSPHASLDSVEIQVAELQAVRNELADRTGRSALE' A
#
# COMPACT_ATOMS: atom_id res chain seq x y z
N MET A 1 25.65 -0.29 -34.71
CA MET A 1 24.64 0.38 -33.87
C MET A 1 23.83 -0.71 -33.19
N SER A 2 24.22 -1.09 -31.97
CA SER A 2 23.55 -2.15 -31.22
C SER A 2 22.38 -1.54 -30.46
N ASN A 3 21.16 -1.79 -30.92
CA ASN A 3 19.95 -1.43 -30.21
C ASN A 3 19.69 -2.55 -29.19
N ASP A 4 20.01 -2.30 -27.92
CA ASP A 4 19.73 -3.20 -26.81
C ASP A 4 18.41 -2.77 -26.13
N PRO A 5 17.29 -3.49 -26.33
CA PRO A 5 16.00 -3.10 -25.77
C PRO A 5 15.79 -3.59 -24.32
N GLY A 6 16.79 -4.20 -23.67
CA GLY A 6 16.58 -4.94 -22.42
C GLY A 6 16.58 -4.14 -21.11
N ARG A 7 16.90 -2.84 -21.12
CA ARG A 7 17.27 -2.10 -19.88
C ARG A 7 16.18 -1.25 -19.22
N HIS A 8 14.96 -1.21 -19.77
CA HIS A 8 13.92 -0.28 -19.29
C HIS A 8 12.94 -0.86 -18.27
N SER A 9 12.72 -2.19 -18.24
CA SER A 9 11.64 -2.80 -17.46
C SER A 9 11.88 -2.78 -15.94
N SER A 10 13.13 -2.89 -15.49
CA SER A 10 13.45 -2.96 -14.05
C SER A 10 13.32 -1.61 -13.32
N GLY A 11 13.54 -0.49 -14.04
CA GLY A 11 13.38 0.84 -13.48
C GLY A 11 11.92 1.20 -13.19
N HIS A 12 11.01 0.69 -14.03
CA HIS A 12 9.57 0.90 -13.90
C HIS A 12 8.99 0.14 -12.70
N LEU A 13 9.29 -1.16 -12.59
CA LEU A 13 8.85 -2.01 -11.47
C LEU A 13 9.34 -1.50 -10.11
N ASN A 14 10.57 -0.98 -10.04
CA ASN A 14 11.10 -0.42 -8.79
C ASN A 14 10.37 0.86 -8.36
N ARG A 15 9.94 1.70 -9.31
CA ARG A 15 9.13 2.88 -8.99
C ARG A 15 7.74 2.49 -8.51
N GLU A 16 7.12 1.56 -9.23
CA GLU A 16 5.84 0.98 -8.89
C GLU A 16 5.79 0.37 -7.48
N ILE A 17 6.82 -0.38 -7.09
CA ILE A 17 6.93 -0.95 -5.74
C ILE A 17 7.06 0.17 -4.69
N LYS A 18 7.89 1.19 -4.93
CA LYS A 18 8.01 2.35 -4.01
C LYS A 18 6.70 3.10 -3.85
N ASP A 19 5.92 3.24 -4.91
CA ASP A 19 4.62 3.90 -4.86
C ASP A 19 3.64 3.07 -3.99
N LEU A 20 3.69 1.74 -4.09
CA LEU A 20 2.93 0.83 -3.22
C LEU A 20 3.36 0.91 -1.76
N GLU A 21 4.67 0.92 -1.49
CA GLU A 21 5.20 1.10 -0.14
C GLU A 21 4.72 2.41 0.48
N GLN A 22 4.75 3.52 -0.27
CA GLN A 22 4.26 4.81 0.21
C GLN A 22 2.76 4.80 0.47
N ARG A 23 1.96 4.14 -0.39
CA ARG A 23 0.52 3.97 -0.14
C ARG A 23 0.25 3.16 1.13
N ALA A 24 0.97 2.05 1.34
CA ALA A 24 0.86 1.25 2.55
C ALA A 24 1.21 2.05 3.81
N LEU A 25 2.33 2.78 3.79
CA LEU A 25 2.77 3.61 4.92
C LEU A 25 1.73 4.69 5.25
N ASN A 26 1.22 5.38 4.23
CA ASN A 26 0.21 6.42 4.42
C ASN A 26 -1.11 5.86 4.98
N SER A 27 -1.58 4.73 4.45
CA SER A 27 -2.81 4.09 4.92
C SER A 27 -2.66 3.57 6.36
N SER A 28 -1.51 2.95 6.68
CA SER A 28 -1.18 2.50 8.05
C SER A 28 -1.14 3.65 9.05
N ALA A 29 -0.52 4.78 8.69
CA ALA A 29 -0.49 5.97 9.54
C ALA A 29 -1.89 6.55 9.78
N LYS A 30 -2.74 6.59 8.75
CA LYS A 30 -4.14 7.02 8.86
C LYS A 30 -4.97 6.08 9.72
N ALA A 31 -4.88 4.76 9.50
CA ALA A 31 -5.56 3.75 10.31
C ALA A 31 -5.17 3.89 11.79
N SER A 32 -3.87 3.98 12.08
CA SER A 32 -3.36 4.16 13.45
C SER A 32 -3.87 5.44 14.11
N SER A 33 -3.95 6.54 13.35
CA SER A 33 -4.50 7.81 13.84
C SER A 33 -5.99 7.71 14.16
N LEU A 34 -6.76 7.08 13.27
CA LEU A 34 -8.20 6.85 13.47
C LEU A 34 -8.47 5.94 14.66
N ILE A 35 -7.70 4.86 14.84
CA ILE A 35 -7.80 3.97 16.00
C ILE A 35 -7.55 4.75 17.30
N ARG A 36 -6.49 5.56 17.37
CA ARG A 36 -6.24 6.39 18.56
C ARG A 36 -7.39 7.36 18.85
N LYS A 37 -7.98 7.97 17.82
CA LYS A 37 -9.14 8.85 17.94
C LYS A 37 -10.38 8.10 18.44
N LEU A 38 -10.63 6.88 17.96
CA LEU A 38 -11.72 6.03 18.46
C LEU A 38 -11.52 5.68 19.94
N LEU A 39 -10.32 5.27 20.32
CA LEU A 39 -9.98 4.95 21.70
C LEU A 39 -10.09 6.17 22.63
N SER A 40 -9.86 7.37 22.11
CA SER A 40 -10.02 8.62 22.87
C SER A 40 -11.45 9.18 22.84
N GLY A 41 -12.43 8.47 22.27
CA GLY A 41 -13.81 8.94 22.14
C GLY A 41 -13.98 10.17 21.23
N SER A 42 -13.04 10.41 20.31
CA SER A 42 -13.08 11.56 19.41
C SER A 42 -14.21 11.41 18.38
N PRO A 43 -15.01 12.47 18.13
CA PRO A 43 -16.04 12.45 17.09
C PRO A 43 -15.46 12.49 15.66
N HIS A 44 -14.14 12.62 15.52
CA HIS A 44 -13.46 12.73 14.22
C HIS A 44 -12.97 11.37 13.68
N ALA A 45 -13.47 10.27 14.22
CA ALA A 45 -13.19 8.93 13.72
C ALA A 45 -14.44 8.05 13.84
N SER A 46 -14.64 7.20 12.85
CA SER A 46 -15.65 6.15 12.82
C SER A 46 -14.99 4.81 12.56
N LEU A 47 -15.68 3.72 12.92
CA LEU A 47 -15.26 2.37 12.56
C LEU A 47 -15.11 2.23 11.05
N ASP A 48 -16.08 2.72 10.28
CA ASP A 48 -16.06 2.74 8.81
C ASP A 48 -14.79 3.40 8.25
N SER A 49 -14.33 4.49 8.88
CA SER A 49 -13.10 5.17 8.45
C SER A 49 -11.86 4.29 8.62
N VAL A 50 -11.82 3.47 9.68
CA VAL A 50 -10.73 2.50 9.91
C VAL A 50 -10.82 1.35 8.91
N GLU A 51 -12.03 0.83 8.67
CA GLU A 51 -12.26 -0.25 7.70
C GLU A 51 -11.81 0.14 6.29
N ILE A 52 -12.04 1.39 5.88
CA ILE A 52 -11.54 1.92 4.60
C ILE A 52 -10.01 1.83 4.53
N GLN A 53 -9.28 2.19 5.59
CA GLN A 53 -7.81 2.12 5.58
C GLN A 53 -7.32 0.66 5.58
N VAL A 54 -8.00 -0.23 6.30
CA VAL A 54 -7.70 -1.68 6.28
C VAL A 54 -7.92 -2.26 4.89
N ALA A 55 -9.01 -1.89 4.21
CA ALA A 55 -9.28 -2.31 2.84
C ALA A 55 -8.19 -1.81 1.86
N GLU A 56 -7.75 -0.55 1.99
CA GLU A 56 -6.63 -0.02 1.19
C GLU A 56 -5.33 -0.81 1.44
N LEU A 57 -5.04 -1.18 2.70
CA LEU A 57 -3.86 -2.00 3.02
C LEU A 57 -3.95 -3.40 2.40
N GLN A 58 -5.14 -4.02 2.42
CA GLN A 58 -5.38 -5.30 1.76
C GLN A 58 -5.21 -5.19 0.23
N ALA A 59 -5.69 -4.10 -0.37
CA ALA A 59 -5.52 -3.83 -1.80
C ALA A 59 -4.05 -3.65 -2.17
N VAL A 60 -3.29 -2.86 -1.41
CA VAL A 60 -1.84 -2.67 -1.64
C VAL A 60 -1.07 -3.98 -1.48
N ARG A 61 -1.41 -4.81 -0.48
CA ARG A 61 -0.81 -6.14 -0.32
C ARG A 61 -1.06 -7.03 -1.55
N ASN A 62 -2.29 -7.06 -2.05
CA ASN A 62 -2.63 -7.86 -3.23
C ASN A 62 -1.88 -7.34 -4.47
N GLU A 63 -1.85 -6.03 -4.69
CA GLU A 63 -1.13 -5.43 -5.82
C GLU A 63 0.39 -5.69 -5.74
N LEU A 64 0.97 -5.69 -4.53
CA LEU A 64 2.37 -6.05 -4.32
C LEU A 64 2.63 -7.53 -4.62
N ALA A 65 1.72 -8.42 -4.20
CA ALA A 65 1.80 -9.85 -4.48
C ALA A 65 1.76 -10.14 -5.98
N ASP A 66 0.82 -9.51 -6.70
CA ASP A 66 0.69 -9.63 -8.15
C ASP A 66 1.96 -9.18 -8.89
N ARG A 67 2.58 -8.07 -8.45
CA ARG A 67 3.79 -7.52 -9.10
C ARG A 67 5.08 -8.27 -8.76
N THR A 68 5.17 -8.86 -7.58
CA THR A 68 6.37 -9.57 -7.13
C THR A 68 6.32 -11.08 -7.39
N GLY A 69 5.15 -11.61 -7.78
CA GLY A 69 4.92 -13.05 -7.94
C GLY A 69 4.99 -13.82 -6.62
N ARG A 70 5.09 -13.12 -5.48
CA ARG A 70 5.02 -13.70 -4.15
C ARG A 70 3.56 -13.68 -3.73
N SER A 71 2.94 -14.84 -3.60
CA SER A 71 1.54 -14.89 -3.16
C SER A 71 1.41 -14.15 -1.81
N ALA A 72 0.31 -13.43 -1.61
CA ALA A 72 0.07 -12.53 -0.47
C ALA A 72 0.04 -13.22 0.93
N LEU A 73 0.52 -14.47 1.02
CA LEU A 73 0.39 -15.40 2.14
C LEU A 73 1.66 -16.23 2.41
N GLU A 74 2.78 -16.03 1.69
CA GLU A 74 4.07 -16.68 1.99
C GLU A 74 4.94 -15.90 2.98
#